data_AF-A0A1V5DGP7-F1
#
_entry.id   AF-A0A1V5DGP7-F1
#
_cell.length_a   1.000
_cell.length_b   1.000
_cell.length_c   1.000
_cell.angle_alpha   90.00
_cell.angle_beta   90.00
_cell.angle_gamma   90.00
#
_symmetry.space_group_name_H-M   'P 1'
#
loop_
_entity.id
_entity.type
_entity.pdbx_description
1 polymer ?
#
loop_
_entity_poly.entity_id
_entity_poly.type
_entity_poly.pdbx_seq_one_letter_code
_entity_poly.pdbx_strand_id
1 'polypeptide(L)'
;MYEETRKALYGLFTQKGIKIETDEDAEYENFCCLRITREPEEGPTLLTGKFTDDMVEMLLLAHEYGHILHYESLSREEAEIAYCTIFASNHLGLENIPPDGKRIVITIEKKASEYAVALLAELTGDAVILEHARDTYGNWIKGYLKKAQLADEDII
;
A
#
# COMPACT_ATOMS: atom_id res chain seq x y z
N MET A 1 -17.29 4.76 12.79
CA MET A 1 -16.87 4.20 14.12
C MET A 1 -15.35 4.22 14.31
N TYR A 2 -14.57 4.52 13.26
CA TYR A 2 -13.10 4.50 13.28
C TYR A 2 -12.47 5.90 13.09
N GLU A 3 -13.21 6.95 13.45
CA GLU A 3 -12.87 8.34 13.13
C GLU A 3 -11.50 8.78 13.66
N GLU A 4 -11.19 8.46 14.91
CA GLU A 4 -9.92 8.86 15.54
C GLU A 4 -8.72 8.17 14.89
N THR A 5 -8.84 6.88 14.55
CA THR A 5 -7.79 6.14 13.85
C THR A 5 -7.59 6.64 12.43
N ARG A 6 -8.67 6.93 11.70
CA ARG A 6 -8.57 7.54 10.36
C ARG A 6 -7.88 8.89 10.41
N LYS A 7 -8.27 9.77 11.34
CA LYS A 7 -7.61 11.06 11.54
C LYS A 7 -6.13 10.89 11.87
N ALA A 8 -5.79 9.93 12.72
CA ALA A 8 -4.40 9.63 13.04
C ALA A 8 -3.62 9.20 11.79
N LEU A 9 -4.18 8.30 10.97
CA LEU A 9 -3.57 7.85 9.72
C LEU A 9 -3.34 9.01 8.74
N TYR A 10 -4.37 9.83 8.45
CA TYR A 10 -4.20 11.03 7.63
C TYR A 10 -3.16 12.00 8.22
N GLY A 11 -3.15 12.13 9.55
CA GLY A 11 -2.16 12.89 10.30
C GLY A 11 -0.73 12.45 10.01
N LEU A 12 -0.47 11.15 9.86
CA LEU A 12 0.87 10.63 9.56
C LEU A 12 1.35 11.04 8.16
N PHE A 13 0.49 11.00 7.15
CA PHE A 13 0.83 11.46 5.79
C PHE A 13 1.16 12.96 5.79
N THR A 14 0.31 13.78 6.41
CA THR A 14 0.54 15.24 6.48
C THR A 14 1.81 15.60 7.25
N GLN A 15 2.15 14.87 8.32
CA GLN A 15 3.39 15.08 9.07
C GLN A 15 4.65 14.78 8.24
N LYS A 16 4.57 13.84 7.29
CA LYS A 16 5.63 13.56 6.32
C LYS A 16 5.66 14.53 5.14
N GLY A 17 4.79 15.54 5.11
CA GLY A 17 4.69 16.49 4.01
C GLY A 17 4.05 15.91 2.75
N ILE A 18 3.34 14.79 2.87
CA ILE A 18 2.67 14.14 1.75
C ILE A 18 1.36 14.86 1.48
N LYS A 19 1.20 15.33 0.25
CA LYS A 19 -0.05 15.97 -0.20
C LYS A 19 -1.14 14.91 -0.30
N ILE A 20 -2.35 15.24 0.17
CA ILE A 20 -3.53 14.39 -0.01
C ILE A 20 -4.43 15.05 -1.04
N GLU A 21 -4.80 14.31 -2.07
CA GLU A 21 -5.71 14.71 -3.13
C GLU A 21 -6.87 13.73 -3.18
N THR A 22 -8.10 14.26 -3.12
CA THR A 22 -9.31 13.44 -3.20
C THR A 22 -9.96 13.62 -4.56
N ASP A 23 -10.20 12.52 -5.25
CA ASP A 23 -10.94 12.45 -6.50
C ASP A 23 -12.25 11.68 -6.26
N GLU A 24 -13.30 12.41 -5.92
CA GLU A 24 -14.63 11.83 -5.67
C GLU A 24 -15.34 11.36 -6.96
N ASP A 25 -14.85 11.80 -8.13
CA ASP A 25 -15.39 11.47 -9.45
C ASP A 25 -14.65 10.27 -10.09
N ALA A 26 -13.62 9.74 -9.44
CA ALA A 26 -12.93 8.54 -9.88
C ALA A 26 -13.91 7.36 -10.02
N GLU A 27 -13.85 6.63 -11.12
CA GLU A 27 -14.74 5.48 -11.41
C GLU A 27 -14.55 4.29 -10.43
N TYR A 28 -13.63 4.40 -9.47
CA TYR A 28 -13.25 3.35 -8.54
C TYR A 28 -13.63 3.76 -7.10
N GLU A 29 -14.62 3.08 -6.55
CA GLU A 29 -14.95 3.17 -5.11
C GLU A 29 -13.83 2.56 -4.26
N ASN A 30 -13.64 3.06 -3.04
CA ASN A 30 -12.66 2.58 -2.07
C ASN A 30 -11.23 2.54 -2.64
N PHE A 31 -10.81 3.65 -3.24
CA PHE A 31 -9.50 3.83 -3.82
C PHE A 31 -8.58 4.62 -2.90
N CYS A 32 -7.36 4.11 -2.70
CA CYS A 32 -6.27 4.82 -2.03
C CYS A 32 -4.97 4.40 -2.72
N CYS A 33 -4.12 5.35 -3.09
CA CYS A 33 -2.88 5.05 -3.79
C CYS A 33 -1.84 6.12 -3.52
N LEU A 34 -0.65 5.72 -3.10
CA LEU A 34 0.50 6.61 -3.04
C LEU A 34 1.06 6.80 -4.46
N ARG A 35 0.74 7.93 -5.09
CA ARG A 35 1.34 8.35 -6.35
C ARG A 35 2.75 8.85 -6.10
N ILE A 36 3.72 8.04 -6.51
CA ILE A 36 5.11 8.48 -6.65
C ILE A 36 5.24 9.18 -8.01
N THR A 37 5.59 10.46 -7.98
CA THR A 37 5.73 11.29 -9.17
C THR A 37 7.05 10.99 -9.90
N ARG A 38 7.09 11.29 -11.20
CA ARG A 38 8.33 11.26 -11.98
C ARG A 38 9.28 12.40 -11.63
N GLU A 39 8.75 13.45 -10.99
CA GLU A 39 9.44 14.66 -10.55
C GLU A 39 9.57 14.62 -9.01
N PRO A 40 10.71 14.13 -8.47
CA PRO A 40 10.87 13.89 -7.03
C PRO A 40 10.68 15.15 -6.18
N GLU A 41 10.99 16.32 -6.73
CA GLU A 41 10.78 17.64 -6.13
C GLU A 41 9.31 17.98 -5.82
N GLU A 42 8.35 17.38 -6.53
CA GLU A 42 6.92 17.54 -6.24
C GLU A 42 6.47 16.71 -5.02
N GLY A 43 7.30 15.77 -4.59
CA GLY A 43 7.00 14.86 -3.48
C GLY A 43 5.88 13.86 -3.82
N PRO A 44 5.72 12.81 -2.99
CA PRO A 44 4.64 11.86 -3.18
C PRO A 44 3.28 12.51 -2.87
N THR A 45 2.24 12.06 -3.55
CA THR A 45 0.84 12.44 -3.29
C THR A 45 0.04 11.20 -2.94
N LEU A 46 -0.72 11.25 -1.85
CA LEU A 46 -1.73 10.25 -1.56
C LEU A 46 -3.01 10.62 -2.32
N LEU A 47 -3.42 9.79 -3.27
CA LEU A 47 -4.69 9.92 -3.98
C LEU A 47 -5.74 9.08 -3.25
N THR A 48 -6.87 9.69 -2.89
CA THR A 48 -8.02 8.99 -2.30
C THR A 48 -9.25 9.15 -3.18
N GLY A 49 -10.04 8.09 -3.28
CA GLY A 49 -11.35 8.11 -3.92
C GLY A 49 -12.47 8.23 -2.89
N LYS A 50 -13.71 8.06 -3.35
CA LYS A 50 -14.86 7.97 -2.47
C LYS A 50 -14.88 6.63 -1.73
N PHE A 51 -14.85 6.67 -0.39
CA PHE A 51 -15.00 5.49 0.44
C PHE A 51 -16.46 5.22 0.80
N THR A 52 -16.87 3.96 0.69
CA THR A 52 -18.19 3.47 1.11
C THR A 52 -18.13 2.69 2.42
N ASP A 53 -16.92 2.36 2.88
CA ASP A 53 -16.66 1.58 4.09
C ASP A 53 -15.48 2.18 4.88
N ASP A 54 -15.76 2.67 6.09
CA ASP A 54 -14.77 3.27 7.00
C ASP A 54 -13.61 2.31 7.34
N MET A 55 -13.88 1.00 7.43
CA MET A 55 -12.88 -0.02 7.74
C MET A 55 -11.93 -0.17 6.54
N VAL A 56 -12.49 -0.30 5.34
CA VAL A 56 -11.70 -0.44 4.10
C VAL A 56 -10.82 0.79 3.88
N GLU A 57 -11.36 2.00 4.10
CA GLU A 57 -10.58 3.24 4.07
C GLU A 57 -9.38 3.17 5.01
N MET A 58 -9.62 2.83 6.28
CA MET A 58 -8.56 2.75 7.29
C MET A 58 -7.49 1.72 6.93
N LEU A 59 -7.89 0.55 6.43
CA LEU A 59 -6.94 -0.48 5.98
C LEU A 59 -6.11 0.00 4.79
N LEU A 60 -6.74 0.60 3.79
CA LEU A 60 -6.04 1.13 2.64
C LEU A 60 -5.06 2.25 3.02
N LEU A 61 -5.46 3.19 3.87
CA LEU A 61 -4.57 4.23 4.40
C LEU A 61 -3.37 3.63 5.14
N ALA A 62 -3.59 2.62 5.98
CA ALA A 62 -2.51 1.95 6.71
C ALA A 62 -1.56 1.20 5.75
N HIS A 63 -2.09 0.56 4.70
CA HIS A 63 -1.31 -0.14 3.68
C HIS A 63 -0.43 0.84 2.88
N GLU A 64 -1.00 1.95 2.40
CA GLU A 64 -0.24 2.98 1.69
C GLU A 64 0.85 3.61 2.58
N TYR A 65 0.59 3.77 3.87
CA TYR A 65 1.61 4.22 4.80
C TYR A 65 2.68 3.14 5.04
N GLY A 66 2.30 1.87 5.02
CA GLY A 66 3.22 0.73 5.04
C GLY A 66 4.21 0.74 3.86
N HIS A 67 3.77 1.16 2.66
CA HIS A 67 4.69 1.37 1.54
C HIS A 67 5.74 2.44 1.87
N ILE A 68 5.34 3.57 2.44
CA ILE A 68 6.29 4.64 2.83
C ILE A 68 7.35 4.09 3.80
N LEU A 69 6.91 3.41 4.86
CA LEU A 69 7.81 2.83 5.87
C LEU A 69 8.77 1.80 5.25
N HIS A 70 8.26 0.98 4.32
CA HIS A 70 9.11 0.03 3.62
C HIS A 70 10.15 0.73 2.75
N TYR A 71 9.76 1.70 1.92
CA TYR A 71 10.71 2.44 1.07
C TYR A 71 11.78 3.19 1.88
N GLU A 72 11.41 3.76 3.04
CA GLU A 72 12.37 4.41 3.94
C GLU A 72 13.36 3.44 4.59
N SER A 73 13.02 2.14 4.66
CA SER A 73 13.90 1.10 5.18
C SER A 73 14.92 0.57 4.17
N LEU A 74 14.72 0.85 2.87
CA LEU A 74 15.56 0.37 1.79
C LEU A 74 16.78 1.29 1.59
N SER A 75 17.87 0.72 1.08
CA SER A 75 18.92 1.54 0.49
C SER A 75 18.40 2.28 -0.76
N ARG A 76 19.10 3.32 -1.18
CA ARG A 76 18.73 4.09 -2.38
C ARG A 76 18.59 3.20 -3.62
N GLU A 77 19.54 2.30 -3.84
CA GLU A 77 19.55 1.40 -5.00
C GLU A 77 18.35 0.43 -4.96
N GLU A 78 18.07 -0.15 -3.81
CA GLU A 78 16.91 -1.03 -3.62
C GLU A 78 15.59 -0.27 -3.83
N ALA A 79 15.48 0.97 -3.34
CA ALA A 79 14.31 1.81 -3.54
C ALA A 79 14.11 2.14 -5.03
N GLU A 80 15.18 2.48 -5.76
CA GLU A 80 15.10 2.74 -7.21
C GLU A 80 14.62 1.50 -7.99
N ILE A 81 15.11 0.30 -7.65
CA ILE A 81 14.66 -0.97 -8.23
C ILE A 81 13.19 -1.23 -7.92
N ALA A 82 12.80 -1.04 -6.66
CA ALA A 82 11.42 -1.23 -6.21
C ALA A 82 10.46 -0.29 -6.96
N TYR A 83 10.80 1.01 -7.07
CA TYR A 83 10.01 1.98 -7.82
C TYR A 83 9.88 1.62 -9.30
N CYS A 84 10.99 1.27 -9.96
CA CYS A 84 10.96 0.87 -11.38
C CYS A 84 10.06 -0.36 -11.59
N THR A 85 10.13 -1.32 -10.67
CA THR A 85 9.36 -2.57 -10.76
C THR A 85 7.86 -2.33 -10.55
N ILE A 86 7.49 -1.52 -9.55
CA ILE A 86 6.09 -1.14 -9.31
C ILE A 86 5.55 -0.33 -10.49
N PHE A 87 6.32 0.62 -11.02
CA PHE A 87 5.94 1.38 -12.20
C PHE A 87 5.70 0.46 -13.41
N ALA A 88 6.59 -0.49 -13.67
CA ALA A 88 6.45 -1.47 -14.74
C ALA A 88 5.20 -2.36 -14.54
N SER A 89 4.98 -2.84 -13.31
CA SER A 89 3.79 -3.63 -12.95
C SER A 89 2.49 -2.87 -13.21
N ASN A 90 2.43 -1.60 -12.80
CA ASN A 90 1.23 -0.77 -12.98
C ASN A 90 0.95 -0.44 -14.44
N HIS A 91 2.00 -0.30 -15.27
CA HIS A 91 1.83 0.07 -16.67
C HIS A 91 1.64 -1.12 -17.61
N LEU A 92 2.32 -2.24 -17.34
CA LEU A 92 2.32 -3.43 -18.20
C LEU A 92 1.39 -4.54 -17.68
N GLY A 93 0.99 -4.49 -16.42
CA GLY A 93 0.34 -5.59 -15.71
C GLY A 93 1.36 -6.54 -15.06
N LEU A 94 1.09 -6.95 -13.82
CA LEU A 94 1.98 -7.82 -13.04
C LEU A 94 2.30 -9.14 -13.77
N GLU A 95 1.33 -9.72 -14.46
CA GLU A 95 1.50 -10.96 -15.22
C GLU A 95 2.52 -10.84 -16.36
N ASN A 96 2.78 -9.62 -16.84
CA ASN A 96 3.58 -9.32 -18.03
C ASN A 96 5.01 -8.85 -17.72
N ILE A 97 5.41 -8.72 -16.45
CA ILE A 97 6.78 -8.37 -16.07
C ILE A 97 7.63 -9.65 -15.81
N PRO A 98 8.98 -9.57 -15.85
CA PRO A 98 9.84 -10.72 -15.60
C PRO A 98 9.62 -11.38 -14.23
N PRO A 99 9.93 -12.68 -14.06
CA PRO A 99 9.72 -13.41 -12.81
C PRO A 99 10.32 -12.73 -11.56
N ASP A 100 11.54 -12.21 -11.66
CA ASP A 100 12.19 -11.51 -10.54
C ASP A 100 11.43 -10.23 -10.17
N GLY A 101 10.94 -9.50 -11.17
CA GLY A 101 10.09 -8.33 -10.95
C GLY A 101 8.77 -8.69 -10.26
N LYS A 102 8.15 -9.80 -10.65
CA LYS A 102 6.93 -10.30 -9.97
C LYS A 102 7.19 -10.58 -8.49
N ARG A 103 8.31 -11.26 -8.18
CA ARG A 103 8.70 -11.55 -6.79
C ARG A 103 8.92 -10.25 -6.00
N ILE A 104 9.62 -9.28 -6.58
CA ILE A 104 9.87 -7.97 -5.97
C ILE A 104 8.54 -7.26 -5.64
N VAL A 105 7.60 -7.17 -6.58
CA VAL A 105 6.30 -6.52 -6.34
C VAL A 105 5.58 -7.17 -5.17
N ILE A 106 5.49 -8.51 -5.16
CA ILE A 106 4.77 -9.21 -4.10
C ILE A 106 5.48 -9.06 -2.75
N THR A 107 6.82 -9.06 -2.72
CA THR A 107 7.59 -8.78 -1.50
C THR A 107 7.30 -7.38 -0.96
N ILE A 108 7.24 -6.37 -1.84
CA ILE A 108 6.89 -4.98 -1.46
C ILE A 108 5.48 -4.93 -0.85
N GLU A 109 4.50 -5.56 -1.49
CA GLU A 109 3.12 -5.60 -1.01
C GLU A 109 3.02 -6.33 0.34
N LYS A 110 3.71 -7.46 0.50
CA LYS A 110 3.79 -8.18 1.77
C LYS A 110 4.37 -7.30 2.87
N LYS A 111 5.48 -6.61 2.59
CA LYS A 111 6.15 -5.73 3.56
C LYS A 111 5.25 -4.55 3.95
N ALA A 112 4.59 -3.92 2.99
CA ALA A 112 3.64 -2.85 3.27
C ALA A 112 2.50 -3.34 4.17
N SER A 113 1.94 -4.51 3.91
CA SER A 113 0.91 -5.12 4.76
C SER A 113 1.41 -5.46 6.17
N GLU A 114 2.64 -5.96 6.32
CA GLU A 114 3.26 -6.21 7.63
C GLU A 114 3.39 -4.91 8.44
N TYR A 115 3.91 -3.84 7.82
CA TYR A 115 4.00 -2.53 8.45
C TYR A 115 2.62 -1.96 8.78
N ALA A 116 1.62 -2.13 7.92
CA ALA A 116 0.26 -1.68 8.14
C ALA A 116 -0.38 -2.36 9.36
N VAL A 117 -0.20 -3.67 9.52
CA VAL A 117 -0.70 -4.40 10.70
C VAL A 117 -0.02 -3.92 11.97
N ALA A 118 1.30 -3.70 11.94
CA ALA A 118 2.03 -3.15 13.08
C ALA A 118 1.52 -1.74 13.45
N LEU A 119 1.34 -0.87 12.46
CA LEU A 119 0.81 0.48 12.65
C LEU A 119 -0.60 0.48 13.24
N LEU A 120 -1.50 -0.35 12.72
CA LEU A 120 -2.86 -0.46 13.24
C LEU A 120 -2.87 -1.00 14.68
N ALA A 121 -1.91 -1.87 15.04
CA ALA A 121 -1.79 -2.37 16.39
C ALA A 121 -1.37 -1.26 17.36
N GLU A 122 -0.47 -0.37 16.94
CA GLU A 122 -0.06 0.80 17.72
C GLU A 122 -1.17 1.84 17.85
N LEU A 123 -1.91 2.11 16.77
CA LEU A 123 -2.94 3.16 16.75
C LEU A 123 -4.25 2.74 17.44
N THR A 124 -4.62 1.46 17.38
CA THR A 124 -5.93 1.00 17.84
C THR A 124 -5.86 0.02 18.99
N GLY A 125 -4.89 -0.92 18.96
CA GLY A 125 -4.88 -2.10 19.83
C GLY A 125 -6.11 -3.01 19.72
N ASP A 126 -7.01 -2.78 18.75
CA ASP A 126 -8.29 -3.49 18.65
C ASP A 126 -8.12 -4.82 17.92
N ALA A 127 -8.39 -5.92 18.62
CA ALA A 127 -8.22 -7.27 18.08
C ALA A 127 -9.08 -7.55 16.84
N VAL A 128 -10.29 -6.99 16.75
CA VAL A 128 -11.21 -7.19 15.62
C VAL A 128 -10.67 -6.49 14.37
N ILE A 129 -10.18 -5.25 14.53
CA ILE A 129 -9.53 -4.52 13.43
C ILE A 129 -8.30 -5.28 12.95
N LEU A 130 -7.48 -5.78 13.87
CA LEU A 130 -6.24 -6.48 13.53
C LEU A 130 -6.48 -7.84 12.87
N GLU A 131 -7.50 -8.58 13.28
CA GLU A 131 -7.92 -9.80 12.60
C GLU A 131 -8.39 -9.49 11.17
N HIS A 132 -9.26 -8.48 11.02
CA HIS A 132 -9.76 -8.08 9.72
C HIS A 132 -8.66 -7.57 8.77
N ALA A 133 -7.68 -6.82 9.29
CA ALA A 133 -6.53 -6.36 8.54
C ALA A 133 -5.70 -7.54 8.00
N ARG A 134 -5.38 -8.52 8.86
CA ARG A 134 -4.60 -9.71 8.46
C ARG A 134 -5.31 -10.53 7.39
N ASP A 135 -6.61 -10.73 7.54
CA ASP A 135 -7.42 -11.45 6.56
C ASP A 135 -7.48 -10.71 5.22
N THR A 136 -7.73 -9.40 5.26
CA THR A 136 -7.86 -8.56 4.07
C THR A 136 -6.54 -8.53 3.29
N TYR A 137 -5.44 -8.19 3.95
CA TYR A 137 -4.13 -8.14 3.30
C TYR A 137 -3.67 -9.53 2.84
N GLY A 138 -3.90 -10.57 3.64
CA GLY A 138 -3.61 -11.95 3.24
C GLY A 138 -4.35 -12.36 1.96
N ASN A 139 -5.61 -11.93 1.80
CA ASN A 139 -6.39 -12.17 0.58
C ASN A 139 -5.87 -11.34 -0.61
N TRP A 140 -5.42 -10.11 -0.40
CA TRP A 140 -4.77 -9.31 -1.45
C TRP A 140 -3.49 -10.00 -1.95
N ILE A 141 -2.60 -10.41 -1.05
CA ILE A 141 -1.36 -11.12 -1.40
C ILE A 141 -1.64 -12.40 -2.17
N LYS A 142 -2.65 -13.19 -1.78
CA LYS A 142 -3.09 -14.37 -2.55
C LYS A 142 -3.57 -13.98 -3.96
N GLY A 143 -4.25 -12.85 -4.09
CA GLY A 143 -4.65 -12.28 -5.38
C GLY A 143 -3.45 -11.92 -6.26
N TYR A 144 -2.43 -11.27 -5.69
CA TYR A 144 -1.17 -10.95 -6.37
C TYR A 144 -0.42 -12.21 -6.81
N LEU A 145 -0.27 -13.20 -5.93
CA LEU A 145 0.32 -14.51 -6.24
C LEU A 145 -0.37 -15.18 -7.43
N LYS A 146 -1.72 -15.20 -7.41
CA LYS A 146 -2.53 -15.75 -8.50
C LYS A 146 -2.31 -15.02 -9.82
N LYS A 147 -2.28 -13.67 -9.80
CA LYS A 147 -1.99 -12.85 -11.00
C LYS A 147 -0.57 -13.11 -11.53
N ALA A 148 0.40 -13.24 -10.64
CA ALA A 148 1.79 -13.48 -10.99
C ALA A 148 2.06 -14.92 -11.49
N GLN A 149 1.14 -15.86 -11.22
CA GLN A 149 1.31 -17.31 -11.42
C GLN A 149 2.47 -17.87 -10.59
N LEU A 150 2.58 -17.42 -9.34
CA LEU A 150 3.59 -17.85 -8.38
C LEU A 150 2.94 -18.56 -7.19
N ALA A 151 3.66 -19.50 -6.57
CA ALA A 151 3.34 -20.04 -5.27
C ALA A 151 3.96 -19.16 -4.17
N ASP A 152 3.46 -19.29 -2.93
CA ASP A 152 3.97 -18.48 -1.80
C ASP A 152 5.45 -18.77 -1.49
N GLU A 153 5.88 -20.02 -1.73
CA GLU A 153 7.26 -20.51 -1.60
C GLU A 153 8.22 -19.89 -2.63
N ASP A 154 7.70 -19.30 -3.71
CA ASP A 154 8.50 -18.62 -4.73
C ASP A 154 8.95 -17.21 -4.32
N ILE A 155 8.60 -16.76 -3.11
CA ILE A 155 8.81 -15.37 -2.64
C ILE A 155 9.85 -15.31 -1.51
N ILE A 156 10.79 -16.26 -1.52
CA ILE A 156 11.91 -16.35 -0.57
C ILE A 156 13.15 -15.66 -1.14
#